data_AF-A0A1C5CTV1-F1
#
_entry.id   AF-A0A1C5CTV1-F1
#
_cell.length_a   1.000
_cell.length_b   1.000
_cell.length_c   1.000
_cell.angle_alpha   90.00
_cell.angle_beta   90.00
_cell.angle_gamma   90.00
#
_symmetry.space_group_name_H-M   'P 1'
#
loop_
_entity.id
_entity.type
_entity.pdbx_description
1 polymer ?
#
loop_
_entity_poly.entity_id
_entity_poly.type
_entity_poly.pdbx_seq_one_letter_code
_entity_poly.pdbx_strand_id
1 'polypeptide(L)' 'MVETHPHNDYVTGGPEPARVTGARYRVPATAEVSFSRVPVADGDTAPVDVFSAWAVGFSRCPRRSPCRPPR' A
#
# COMPACT_ATOMS: atom_id res chain seq x y z
N MET A 1 0.33 -6.30 -3.22
CA MET A 1 0.77 -5.13 -4.01
C MET A 1 0.53 -3.88 -3.18
N VAL A 2 1.46 -2.92 -3.17
CA VAL A 2 1.37 -1.70 -2.35
C VAL A 2 1.73 -0.49 -3.21
N GLU A 3 0.84 0.51 -3.26
CA GLU A 3 1.17 1.85 -3.79
C GLU A 3 1.55 2.77 -2.64
N THR A 4 2.55 3.61 -2.83
CA THR A 4 2.97 4.58 -1.80
C THR A 4 2.21 5.90 -1.90
N HIS A 5 1.82 6.29 -3.12
CA HIS A 5 1.03 7.48 -3.44
C HIS A 5 0.41 7.33 -4.84
N PRO A 6 -0.65 8.09 -5.19
CA PRO A 6 -1.09 8.19 -6.57
C PRO A 6 0.00 8.83 -7.45
N HIS A 7 0.35 8.14 -8.54
CA HIS A 7 1.32 8.61 -9.52
C HIS A 7 0.60 9.48 -10.56
N ASN A 8 1.18 10.64 -10.89
CA ASN A 8 0.63 11.60 -11.86
C ASN A 8 1.48 11.72 -13.15
N ASP A 9 2.59 11.01 -13.17
CA ASP A 9 3.60 10.99 -14.22
C ASP A 9 3.52 9.70 -15.06
N TYR A 10 2.78 8.70 -14.58
CA TYR A 10 2.50 7.47 -15.31
C TYR A 10 1.22 6.79 -14.81
N VAL A 11 0.68 5.89 -15.63
CA VAL A 11 -0.44 5.03 -15.25
C VAL A 11 0.09 3.88 -14.40
N THR A 12 -0.40 3.76 -13.16
CA THR A 12 0.01 2.65 -12.29
C THR A 12 -0.39 1.30 -12.86
N GLY A 13 0.53 0.34 -12.76
CA GLY A 13 0.25 -1.06 -13.09
C GLY A 13 -0.49 -1.80 -11.98
N GLY A 14 -0.56 -1.29 -10.75
CA GLY A 14 -0.97 -2.03 -9.56
C GLY A 14 -2.30 -2.82 -9.59
N PRO A 15 -3.39 -2.32 -10.22
CA PRO A 15 -4.68 -3.01 -10.23
C PRO A 15 -4.67 -4.35 -10.98
N GLU A 16 -4.02 -4.45 -12.14
CA GLU A 16 -4.12 -5.66 -12.97
C GLU A 16 -3.34 -6.86 -12.40
N PRO A 17 -2.08 -6.73 -11.93
CA PRO A 17 -1.39 -7.79 -11.22
C PRO A 17 -2.16 -8.26 -9.99
N ALA A 18 -2.79 -7.36 -9.24
CA ALA A 18 -3.61 -7.74 -8.09
C ALA A 18 -4.82 -8.58 -8.52
N ARG A 19 -5.47 -8.23 -9.63
CA ARG A 19 -6.58 -8.98 -10.20
C ARG A 19 -6.16 -10.38 -10.66
N VAL A 20 -5.04 -10.49 -11.37
CA VAL A 20 -4.55 -11.76 -11.94
C VAL A 20 -4.02 -12.70 -10.85
N THR A 21 -3.35 -12.16 -9.83
CA THR A 21 -2.70 -12.97 -8.79
C THR A 21 -3.57 -13.21 -7.56
N GLY A 22 -4.68 -12.47 -7.42
CA GLY A 22 -5.47 -12.44 -6.20
C GLY A 22 -4.80 -11.67 -5.04
N ALA A 23 -3.68 -11.00 -5.29
CA ALA A 23 -3.02 -10.20 -4.27
C ALA A 23 -3.91 -9.03 -3.82
N ARG A 24 -3.86 -8.70 -2.52
CA ARG A 24 -4.52 -7.52 -1.99
C ARG A 24 -3.81 -6.26 -2.51
N TYR A 25 -4.57 -5.37 -3.13
CA TYR A 25 -4.07 -4.09 -3.64
C TYR A 25 -4.21 -3.00 -2.58
N ARG A 26 -3.11 -2.66 -1.91
CA ARG A 26 -3.09 -1.72 -0.78
C ARG A 26 -2.67 -0.33 -1.24
N VAL A 27 -3.45 0.68 -0.87
CA VAL A 27 -3.25 2.08 -1.28
C VAL A 27 -3.62 2.98 -0.10
N PRO A 28 -2.93 4.12 0.11
CA PRO A 28 -3.22 5.03 1.22
C PRO A 28 -4.71 5.36 1.34
N ALA A 29 -5.25 5.36 2.55
CA ALA A 29 -6.66 5.66 2.80
C ALA A 29 -7.07 7.02 2.21
N THR A 30 -6.15 7.99 2.26
CA THR A 30 -6.32 9.36 1.76
C THR A 30 -6.23 9.49 0.23
N ALA A 31 -5.97 8.41 -0.50
CA ALA A 31 -5.94 8.45 -1.96
C ALA A 31 -7.36 8.43 -2.53
N GLU A 32 -7.70 9.44 -3.32
CA GLU A 32 -8.94 9.51 -4.09
C GLU A 32 -8.76 8.77 -5.41
N VAL A 33 -9.31 7.56 -5.48
CA VAL A 33 -9.19 6.67 -6.65
C VAL A 33 -10.52 5.97 -6.89
N SER A 34 -10.82 5.68 -8.16
CA SER A 34 -12.10 5.10 -8.60
C SER A 34 -12.09 3.57 -8.71
N PHE A 35 -10.97 2.92 -8.38
CA PHE A 35 -10.81 1.46 -8.45
C PHE A 35 -10.85 0.80 -7.07
N SER A 36 -11.21 -0.48 -7.04
CA SER A 36 -11.23 -1.29 -5.82
C SER A 36 -9.83 -1.43 -5.22
N ARG A 37 -9.77 -1.29 -3.89
CA ARG A 37 -8.52 -1.31 -3.12
C ARG A 37 -8.78 -1.72 -1.68
N VAL A 38 -7.71 -2.09 -0.99
CA VAL A 38 -7.66 -2.18 0.47
C VAL A 38 -7.03 -0.87 0.98
N PRO A 39 -7.78 0.00 1.67
CA PRO A 39 -7.20 1.21 2.25
C PRO A 39 -6.19 0.84 3.35
N VAL A 40 -5.11 1.60 3.46
CA VAL A 40 -4.16 1.52 4.58
C VAL A 40 -3.89 2.90 5.18
N ALA A 41 -3.80 2.94 6.50
CA ALA A 41 -3.51 4.12 7.31
C ALA A 41 -2.16 3.99 8.04
N ASP A 42 -1.75 5.08 8.68
CA ASP A 42 -0.57 5.09 9.54
C ASP A 42 -0.75 4.14 10.72
N GLY A 43 0.25 3.30 10.99
CA GLY A 43 0.22 2.29 12.05
C GLY A 43 -0.41 0.95 11.64
N ASP A 44 -1.01 0.86 10.45
CA ASP A 44 -1.50 -0.42 9.95
C ASP A 44 -0.35 -1.41 9.74
N THR A 45 -0.64 -2.69 9.96
CA THR A 45 0.25 -3.79 9.61
C THR A 45 -0.48 -4.83 8.75
N ALA A 46 0.26 -5.47 7.86
CA ALA A 46 -0.27 -6.54 7.02
C ALA A 46 0.72 -7.70 6.94
N PRO A 47 0.27 -8.96 7.15
CA PRO A 47 1.14 -10.11 6.95
C PRO A 47 1.57 -10.20 5.49
N VAL A 48 2.83 -10.59 5.25
CA VAL A 48 3.37 -10.82 3.89
C VAL A 48 2.71 -12.04 3.26
N ASP A 49 2.57 -13.10 4.05
CA ASP A 49 1.86 -14.33 3.71
C ASP A 49 1.28 -14.97 5.00
N VAL A 50 0.52 -16.05 4.85
CA VAL A 50 -0.21 -16.68 5.97
C VAL A 50 0.62 -17.65 6.81
N PHE A 51 1.85 -17.93 6.40
CA PHE A 51 2.75 -18.90 7.04
C PHE A 51 3.99 -18.24 7.65
N SER A 52 4.33 -17.02 7.24
CA SER A 52 5.45 -16.28 7.81
C SER A 52 5.04 -15.38 8.98
N ALA A 53 6.00 -15.14 9.87
CA ALA A 53 5.87 -14.17 10.96
C ALA A 53 6.16 -12.72 10.51
N TRP A 54 6.32 -12.48 9.20
CA TRP A 54 6.70 -11.17 8.68
C TRP A 54 5.47 -10.35 8.29
N ALA A 55 5.49 -9.07 8.67
CA ALA A 55 4.47 -8.11 8.32
C ALA A 55 5.10 -6.83 7.75
N VAL A 56 4.35 -6.19 6.84
CA VAL A 56 4.65 -4.85 6.33
C VAL A 56 3.91 -3.84 7.22
N GLY A 57 4.64 -2.89 7.79
CA GLY A 57 4.08 -1.74 8.48
C GLY A 57 3.86 -0.57 7.51
N PHE A 58 2.77 0.17 7.70
CA PHE A 58 2.44 1.35 6.93
C PHE A 58 2.65 2.59 7.79
N SER A 59 3.46 3.53 7.30
CA SER A 59 3.71 4.78 7.99
C SER A 59 3.54 5.98 7.06
N ARG A 60 2.93 7.05 7.59
CA ARG A 60 2.70 8.27 6.83
C ARG A 60 3.96 9.12 6.79
N CYS A 61 4.49 9.36 5.60
CA CYS A 61 5.61 10.29 5.41
C CYS A 61 5.12 11.62 4.83
N PRO A 62 5.24 12.75 5.54
CA PRO A 62 5.06 14.05 4.90
C PRO A 62 6.20 14.28 3.87
N ARG A 63 5.83 14.70 2.65
CA ARG A 63 6.76 15.17 1.60
C ARG A 63 7.82 14.18 1.08
N ARG A 64 7.52 12.87 1.03
CA ARG A 64 8.49 11.85 0.55
C ARG A 64 9.82 11.87 1.33
N SER A 65 9.84 12.38 2.57
CA SER A 65 10.99 12.28 3.46
C SER A 65 11.05 10.88 4.09
N PRO A 66 12.22 10.41 4.57
CA PRO A 66 12.30 9.12 5.26
C PRO A 66 11.38 9.11 6.48
N CYS A 67 10.42 8.19 6.52
CA CYS A 67 9.68 7.89 7.74
C CYS A 67 10.62 7.19 8.73
N ARG A 68 10.61 7.63 9.99
CA ARG A 68 11.10 6.78 11.08
C ARG A 68 10.04 5.70 11.35
N PRO A 69 10.40 4.41 11.38
CA PRO A 69 9.46 3.40 11.83
C PRO A 69 9.05 3.70 13.28
N PRO A 70 7.79 3.42 13.68
CA PRO A 70 7.43 3.42 15.09
C PRO A 70 8.32 2.42 15.84
N ARG A 71 8.64 2.73 17.12
CA ARG A 71 9.42 1.84 17.99
C ARG A 71 8.68 0.54 18.26
#